data_AF-A0A2N2DMM7-F1
#
_entry.id   AF-A0A2N2DMM7-F1
#
_cell.length_a   1.000
_cell.length_b   1.000
_cell.length_c   1.000
_cell.angle_alpha   90.00
_cell.angle_beta   90.00
_cell.angle_gamma   90.00
#
_symmetry.space_group_name_H-M   'P 1'
#
loop_
_entity.id
_entity.type
_entity.pdbx_description
1 polymer ?
#
loop_
_entity_poly.entity_id
_entity_poly.type
_entity_poly.pdbx_seq_one_letter_code
_entity_poly.pdbx_strand_id
1 'polypeptide(L)' 'SCGLCVDTCPDIFDWNNDGKANVQVETIPDEAEDCSLEALEGCPVEAIQKS' A
#
# COMPACT_ATOMS: atom_id res chain seq x y z
N SER A 1 11.11 -5.92 3.37
CA SER A 1 10.08 -5.13 2.68
C SER A 1 10.50 -5.01 1.22
N CYS A 2 9.62 -5.20 0.24
CA CYS A 2 10.00 -5.07 -1.18
C CYS A 2 9.80 -3.66 -1.75
N GLY A 3 8.85 -2.88 -1.23
CA GLY A 3 8.62 -1.49 -1.61
C GLY A 3 7.61 -1.26 -2.73
N LEU A 4 7.16 -2.31 -3.42
CA LEU A 4 6.28 -2.18 -4.57
C LEU A 4 4.99 -1.41 -4.28
N CYS A 5 4.39 -1.57 -3.09
CA CYS A 5 3.17 -0.85 -2.75
C CYS A 5 3.33 0.67 -2.67
N VAL A 6 4.48 1.15 -2.19
CA VAL A 6 4.82 2.58 -2.14
C VAL A 6 5.03 3.13 -3.55
N ASP A 7 5.60 2.32 -4.46
CA ASP A 7 5.77 2.70 -5.87
C ASP A 7 4.44 2.68 -6.65
N THR A 8 3.58 1.68 -6.38
CA THR A 8 2.29 1.49 -7.08
C THR A 8 1.24 2.51 -6.66
N CYS A 9 1.16 2.84 -5.37
CA CYS A 9 0.10 3.69 -4.82
C CYS A 9 0.66 4.59 -3.69
N PRO A 10 1.54 5.56 -4.05
CA PRO A 10 2.25 6.41 -3.08
C PRO A 10 1.32 7.31 -2.26
N ASP A 11 0.09 7.53 -2.70
CA ASP A 11 -0.92 8.28 -1.95
C ASP A 11 -1.52 7.47 -0.80
N ILE A 12 -1.39 6.13 -0.84
CA ILE A 12 -1.94 5.22 0.18
C ILE A 12 -0.84 4.62 1.06
N PHE A 13 0.31 4.26 0.49
CA PHE A 13 1.39 3.60 1.21
C PHE A 13 2.64 4.46 1.30
N ASP A 14 3.25 4.52 2.48
CA ASP A 14 4.55 5.16 2.70
C ASP A 14 5.43 4.31 3.64
N TRP A 15 6.71 4.66 3.74
CA TRP A 15 7.66 4.04 4.65
C TRP A 15 7.56 4.61 6.05
N ASN A 16 7.38 3.75 7.04
CA ASN A 16 7.48 4.11 8.44
C ASN A 16 8.94 4.08 8.95
N ASN A 17 9.15 4.52 10.20
CA ASN A 17 10.46 4.56 10.86
C ASN A 17 11.10 3.19 11.08
N ASP A 18 10.36 2.10 10.95
CA ASP A 18 10.86 0.72 11.06
C ASP A 18 11.27 0.12 9.70
N GLY A 19 11.24 0.92 8.63
CA GLY A 19 11.52 0.46 7.27
C GLY A 19 10.46 -0.51 6.73
N LYS A 20 9.22 -0.40 7.22
CA LYS A 20 8.04 -1.13 6.73
C LYS A 20 7.13 -0.15 6.00
N ALA A 21 6.46 -0.63 4.96
CA ALA A 21 5.39 0.15 4.36
C ALA A 21 4.17 0.15 5.30
N ASN A 22 3.49 1.27 5.46
CA ASN A 22 2.24 1.43 6.18
C ASN A 22 1.24 2.24 5.34
N VAL A 23 -0.05 2.05 5.64
CA VAL A 23 -1.09 2.92 5.10
C VAL A 23 -0.99 4.29 5.81
N GLN A 24 -1.00 5.38 5.03
CA GLN A 24 -0.91 6.75 5.55
C GLN A 24 -2.27 7.48 5.61
N VAL A 25 -3.32 6.86 5.08
CA VAL A 25 -4.70 7.35 5.11
C VAL A 25 -5.56 6.50 6.05
N GLU A 26 -6.58 7.10 6.65
CA GLU A 26 -7.57 6.36 7.44
C GLU A 26 -8.58 5.62 6.56
N THR A 27 -8.96 6.25 5.44
CA THR A 27 -9.91 5.71 4.46
C THR A 27 -9.32 5.85 3.07
N ILE A 28 -9.42 4.80 2.26
CA ILE A 28 -9.00 4.84 0.86
C ILE A 28 -10.00 5.68 0.07
N PRO A 29 -9.59 6.78 -0.58
CA PRO A 29 -10.46 7.53 -1.48
C PRO A 29 -10.76 6.70 -2.73
N ASP A 30 -11.95 6.88 -3.31
CA ASP A 30 -12.41 6.16 -4.51
C ASP A 30 -11.39 6.23 -5.66
N GLU A 31 -10.71 7.36 -5.81
CA GLU A 31 -9.69 7.62 -6.84
C GLU A 31 -8.42 6.75 -6.68
N ALA A 32 -8.18 6.22 -5.48
CA ALA A 32 -7.04 5.38 -5.15
C ALA A 32 -7.41 3.90 -4.91
N GLU A 33 -8.69 3.53 -5.06
CA GLU A 33 -9.15 2.15 -4.89
C GLU A 33 -8.37 1.21 -5.83
N ASP A 34 -8.31 1.56 -7.12
CA ASP A 34 -7.62 0.75 -8.14
C ASP A 34 -6.12 0.55 -7.81
N CYS A 35 -5.38 1.62 -7.50
CA CYS A 35 -3.96 1.48 -7.19
C CYS A 35 -3.72 0.74 -5.87
N SER A 36 -4.64 0.88 -4.90
CA SER A 36 -4.54 0.16 -3.63
C SER A 36 -4.77 -1.34 -3.80
N LEU A 37 -5.67 -1.74 -4.69
CA LEU A 37 -5.92 -3.12 -5.07
C LEU A 37 -4.74 -3.70 -5.84
N GLU A 38 -4.16 -2.95 -6.79
CA GLU A 38 -2.96 -3.38 -7.51
C GLU A 38 -1.77 -3.60 -6.55
N ALA A 39 -1.58 -2.70 -5.57
CA ALA A 39 -0.54 -2.86 -4.55
C ALA A 39 -0.76 -4.10 -3.67
N LEU A 40 -2.02 -4.38 -3.31
CA LEU A 40 -2.42 -5.59 -2.57
C LEU A 40 -2.08 -6.87 -3.36
N GLU A 41 -2.53 -6.96 -4.61
CA GLU A 41 -2.33 -8.14 -5.46
C GLU A 41 -0.87 -8.33 -5.88
N GLY A 42 -0.13 -7.24 -6.05
CA GLY A 42 1.28 -7.25 -6.44
C GLY A 42 2.23 -7.60 -5.29
N CYS A 43 1.79 -7.64 -4.04
CA CYS A 43 2.68 -7.85 -2.90
C CYS A 43 3.27 -9.28 -2.89
N PRO A 44 4.58 -9.46 -3.13
CA PRO A 44 5.20 -10.80 -3.26
C PRO A 44 5.25 -11.59 -1.95
N VAL A 45 4.89 -10.95 -0.84
CA VAL A 45 4.89 -11.52 0.51
C VAL A 45 3.53 -11.39 1.19
N GLU A 46 2.48 -11.03 0.43
CA GLU A 46 1.08 -10.96 0.90
C GLU A 46 0.88 -10.14 2.18
N ALA A 47 1.68 -9.07 2.34
CA ALA A 47 1.72 -8.27 3.56
C ALA A 47 0.56 -7.29 3.71
N ILE A 48 -0.24 -7.09 2.65
CA ILE A 48 -1.39 -6.18 2.62
C ILE A 48 -2.64 -7.07 2.67
N GLN A 49 -3.67 -6.63 3.37
CA GLN A 49 -4.95 -7.35 3.51
C GLN A 49 -6.09 -6.35 3.31
N LYS A 50 -7.22 -6.82 2.74
CA LYS A 50 -8.46 -6.03 2.73
C LYS A 50 -9.04 -6.03 4.15
N SER A 51 -9.26 -4.84 4.70
CA SER A 51 -9.95 -4.62 5.98
C SER A 51 -11.47 -4.73 5.84
#